data_AF-A0A7W0GJR4-F1
#
_entry.id   AF-A0A7W0GJR4-F1
#
_cell.length_a   1.000
_cell.length_b   1.000
_cell.length_c   1.000
_cell.angle_alpha   90.00
_cell.angle_beta   90.00
_cell.angle_gamma   90.00
#
_symmetry.space_group_name_H-M   'P 1'
#
loop_
_entity.id
_entity.type
_entity.pdbx_description
1 polymer ?
#
loop_
_entity_poly.entity_id
_entity_poly.type
_entity_poly.pdbx_seq_one_letter_code
_entity_poly.pdbx_strand_id
1 'polypeptide(L)'
;MRSKSTLRKSNMPLLCKGALMSSPAAQRITRKDPVQPLSVVAEKSERIKESVEECADELSSVNSVLKDGLEKQQTHAVVEEALQRSETIEGKVQDCADELTHVNQALMENVAEREVLEHELDAAKAQEQSARHAALHDPLTELPNRMLFEDRLEHGLAQAKRHNWSLAVMFIDLDGFKGINDTHGHAVGDQILQTIARRLKDMTREDD
;
A
#
# COMPACT_ATOMS: atom_id res chain seq x y z
N MET A 1 5.43 -40.22 70.77
CA MET A 1 4.96 -38.82 70.89
C MET A 1 5.94 -37.91 70.18
N ARG A 2 5.44 -37.06 69.27
CA ARG A 2 6.07 -35.89 68.64
C ARG A 2 7.52 -36.03 68.12
N SER A 3 7.67 -36.10 66.80
CA SER A 3 8.39 -35.02 66.09
C SER A 3 7.95 -35.02 64.62
N LYS A 4 7.29 -33.92 64.21
CA LYS A 4 6.86 -33.66 62.83
C LYS A 4 8.09 -33.12 62.10
N SER A 5 8.65 -33.89 61.16
CA SER A 5 9.68 -33.42 60.25
C SER A 5 9.05 -32.93 58.93
N THR A 6 9.30 -31.66 58.71
CA THR A 6 8.82 -30.77 57.66
C THR A 6 9.37 -31.18 56.29
N LEU A 7 8.58 -31.87 55.47
CA LEU A 7 8.89 -32.04 54.04
C LEU A 7 8.51 -30.76 53.29
N ARG A 8 9.53 -29.91 53.11
CA ARG A 8 9.52 -28.73 52.25
C ARG A 8 9.20 -29.17 50.81
N LYS A 9 8.02 -28.81 50.32
CA LYS A 9 7.76 -28.76 48.87
C LYS A 9 8.58 -27.61 48.30
N SER A 10 9.71 -27.96 47.69
CA SER A 10 10.52 -27.07 46.85
C SER A 10 9.71 -26.71 45.59
N ASN A 11 8.97 -25.61 45.66
CA ASN A 11 8.40 -24.98 44.48
C ASN A 11 9.41 -23.90 44.04
N MET A 12 10.33 -24.29 43.16
CA MET A 12 11.24 -23.38 42.45
C MET A 12 10.86 -23.38 40.97
N PRO A 13 10.94 -22.21 40.32
CA PRO A 13 10.14 -21.89 39.14
C PRO A 13 10.77 -22.48 37.88
N LEU A 14 9.96 -23.12 37.06
CA LEU A 14 10.30 -23.37 35.66
C LEU A 14 10.36 -22.03 34.94
N LEU A 15 11.58 -21.52 34.75
CA LEU A 15 11.91 -20.53 33.73
C LEU A 15 11.59 -21.13 32.35
N CYS A 16 10.33 -21.08 31.94
CA CYS A 16 10.02 -20.98 30.53
C CYS A 16 10.31 -19.53 30.13
N LYS A 17 11.54 -19.27 29.69
CA LYS A 17 11.86 -18.11 28.84
C LYS A 17 11.08 -18.27 27.54
N GLY A 18 9.79 -17.96 27.59
CA GLY A 18 9.05 -17.51 26.43
C GLY A 18 9.71 -16.20 26.02
N ALA A 19 10.58 -16.28 25.01
CA ALA A 19 10.93 -15.10 24.25
C ALA A 19 9.64 -14.62 23.59
N LEU A 20 8.89 -13.81 24.34
CA LEU A 20 8.05 -12.76 23.78
C LEU A 20 9.00 -11.88 22.98
N MET A 21 9.29 -12.31 21.76
CA MET A 21 9.62 -11.39 20.68
C MET A 21 8.36 -10.52 20.56
N SER A 22 8.45 -9.38 21.23
CA SER A 22 7.59 -8.23 21.05
C SER A 22 7.42 -7.99 19.55
N SER A 23 6.30 -8.46 19.01
CA SER A 23 5.86 -8.10 17.67
C SER A 23 5.65 -6.59 17.65
N PRO A 24 6.35 -5.81 16.80
CA PRO A 24 6.15 -4.37 16.70
C PRO A 24 4.87 -3.99 15.92
N ALA A 25 4.11 -4.95 15.41
CA ALA A 25 3.07 -4.72 14.41
C ALA A 25 1.69 -4.32 14.97
N ALA A 26 1.61 -3.86 16.22
CA ALA A 26 0.37 -3.38 16.82
C ALA A 26 0.52 -1.95 17.36
N GLN A 27 1.13 -1.05 16.57
CA GLN A 27 0.89 0.38 16.76
C GLN A 27 -0.55 0.67 16.33
N ARG A 28 -1.41 0.61 17.34
CA ARG A 28 -2.79 1.08 17.33
C ARG A 28 -2.83 2.46 16.67
N ILE A 29 -3.33 2.49 15.43
CA ILE A 29 -3.67 3.68 14.66
C ILE A 29 -4.42 4.63 15.60
N THR A 30 -3.77 5.71 15.99
CA THR A 30 -4.44 6.83 16.63
C THR A 30 -5.36 7.40 15.56
N ARG A 31 -6.67 7.14 15.67
CA ARG A 31 -7.67 7.71 14.77
C ARG A 31 -7.57 9.23 14.85
N LYS A 32 -6.85 9.82 13.89
CA LYS A 32 -6.97 11.22 13.51
C LYS A 32 -8.40 11.42 13.01
N ASP A 33 -8.98 12.59 13.22
CA ASP A 33 -10.34 12.89 12.72
C ASP A 33 -10.44 12.55 11.23
N PRO A 34 -11.55 11.94 10.77
CA PRO A 34 -11.68 11.50 9.40
C PRO A 34 -11.59 12.71 8.45
N VAL A 35 -10.69 12.62 7.48
CA VAL A 35 -10.52 13.65 6.44
C VAL A 35 -11.81 13.75 5.63
N GLN A 36 -12.17 14.96 5.17
CA GLN A 36 -13.38 15.14 4.36
C GLN A 36 -13.34 14.25 3.11
N PRO A 37 -14.44 13.53 2.79
CA PRO A 37 -14.49 12.71 1.60
C PRO A 37 -14.28 13.53 0.33
N LEU A 38 -13.51 13.00 -0.62
CA LEU A 38 -13.27 13.65 -1.92
C LEU A 38 -14.55 13.97 -2.69
N SER A 39 -15.64 13.23 -2.49
CA SER A 39 -16.93 13.56 -3.09
C SER A 39 -17.44 14.93 -2.64
N VAL A 40 -17.29 15.24 -1.36
CA VAL A 40 -17.69 16.53 -0.77
C VAL A 40 -16.74 17.65 -1.21
N VAL A 41 -15.43 17.35 -1.29
CA VAL A 41 -14.42 18.31 -1.76
C VAL A 41 -14.65 18.67 -3.24
N ALA A 42 -14.96 17.67 -4.07
CA ALA A 42 -15.28 17.86 -5.48
C ALA A 42 -16.56 18.68 -5.68
N GLU A 43 -17.63 18.37 -4.94
CA GLU A 43 -18.89 19.12 -5.01
C GLU A 43 -18.70 20.60 -4.63
N LYS A 44 -17.89 20.88 -3.59
CA LYS A 44 -17.52 22.26 -3.23
C LYS A 44 -16.72 22.95 -4.33
N SER A 45 -15.74 22.26 -4.92
CA SER A 45 -14.97 22.81 -6.03
C SER A 45 -15.84 23.15 -7.25
N GLU A 46 -16.85 22.34 -7.53
CA GLU A 46 -17.79 22.57 -8.63
C GLU A 46 -18.66 23.81 -8.36
N ARG A 47 -19.19 23.96 -7.13
CA ARG A 47 -19.93 25.17 -6.71
C ARG A 47 -19.09 26.45 -6.80
N ILE A 48 -17.85 26.42 -6.34
CA ILE A 48 -16.94 27.56 -6.41
C ILE A 48 -16.72 27.95 -7.88
N LYS A 49 -16.51 26.96 -8.75
CA LYS A 49 -16.34 27.19 -10.18
C LYS A 49 -17.56 27.87 -10.80
N GLU A 50 -18.78 27.38 -10.52
CA GLU A 50 -20.02 28.00 -10.99
C GLU A 50 -20.16 29.46 -10.52
N SER A 51 -19.89 29.72 -9.24
CA SER A 51 -19.96 31.06 -8.65
C SER A 51 -18.95 32.03 -9.27
N VAL A 52 -17.73 31.56 -9.57
CA VAL A 52 -16.69 32.37 -10.23
C VAL A 52 -17.06 32.67 -11.69
N GLU A 53 -17.64 31.71 -12.41
CA GLU A 53 -18.14 31.91 -13.77
C GLU A 53 -19.28 32.95 -13.79
N GLU A 54 -20.22 32.89 -12.83
CA GLU A 54 -21.28 33.90 -12.67
C GLU A 54 -20.70 35.30 -12.40
N CYS A 55 -19.72 35.42 -11.51
CA CYS A 55 -19.06 36.69 -11.23
C CYS A 55 -18.36 37.27 -12.48
N ALA A 56 -17.77 36.42 -13.32
CA ALA A 56 -17.13 36.84 -14.57
C ALA A 56 -18.16 37.37 -15.59
N ASP A 57 -19.32 36.73 -15.69
CA ASP A 57 -20.43 37.18 -16.54
C ASP A 57 -21.03 38.50 -16.02
N GLU A 58 -21.23 38.63 -14.70
CA GLU A 58 -21.67 39.88 -14.06
C GLU A 58 -20.70 41.04 -14.34
N LEU A 59 -19.39 40.82 -14.22
CA LEU A 59 -18.36 41.83 -14.54
C LEU A 59 -18.36 42.21 -16.02
N SER A 60 -18.54 41.24 -16.92
CA SER A 60 -18.66 41.49 -18.35
C SER A 60 -19.86 42.41 -18.67
N SER A 61 -21.01 42.15 -18.02
CA SER A 61 -22.20 42.98 -18.10
C SER A 61 -21.93 44.41 -17.59
N VAL A 62 -21.33 44.56 -16.40
CA VAL A 62 -20.94 45.86 -15.85
C VAL A 62 -20.02 46.63 -16.81
N ASN A 63 -19.01 45.97 -17.37
CA ASN A 63 -18.08 46.57 -18.33
C ASN A 63 -18.79 47.06 -19.60
N SER A 64 -19.77 46.32 -20.11
CA SER A 64 -20.58 46.74 -21.27
C SER A 64 -21.46 47.96 -20.97
N VAL A 65 -22.12 48.00 -19.81
CA VAL A 65 -22.96 49.12 -19.36
C VAL A 65 -22.13 50.39 -19.19
N LEU A 66 -20.93 50.28 -18.59
CA LEU A 66 -19.99 51.40 -18.46
C LEU A 66 -19.56 51.94 -19.82
N LYS A 67 -19.25 51.05 -20.77
CA LYS A 67 -18.87 51.44 -22.14
C LYS A 67 -19.99 52.19 -22.84
N ASP A 68 -21.21 51.69 -22.74
CA ASP A 68 -22.42 52.33 -23.27
C ASP A 68 -22.70 53.71 -22.65
N GLY A 69 -22.51 53.84 -21.33
CA GLY A 69 -22.71 55.09 -20.60
C GLY A 69 -21.68 56.17 -20.97
N LEU A 70 -20.44 55.75 -21.24
CA LEU A 70 -19.37 56.62 -21.74
C LEU A 70 -19.68 57.13 -23.16
N GLU A 71 -20.19 56.26 -24.04
CA GLU A 71 -20.57 56.64 -25.41
C GLU A 71 -21.78 57.59 -25.44
N LYS A 72 -22.72 57.46 -24.49
CA LYS A 72 -23.96 58.25 -24.41
C LYS A 72 -23.87 59.53 -23.57
N GLN A 73 -22.69 59.89 -23.03
CA GLN A 73 -22.47 61.06 -22.14
C GLN A 73 -23.36 61.11 -20.89
N GLN A 74 -23.89 59.96 -20.46
CA GLN A 74 -24.81 59.85 -19.32
C GLN A 74 -24.07 59.16 -18.18
N THR A 75 -23.27 59.94 -17.44
CA THR A 75 -22.14 59.37 -16.69
C THR A 75 -22.40 59.14 -15.20
N HIS A 76 -23.19 59.96 -14.51
CA HIS A 76 -23.20 59.89 -13.04
C HIS A 76 -23.93 58.68 -12.46
N ALA A 77 -25.19 58.44 -12.86
CA ALA A 77 -25.99 57.34 -12.31
C ALA A 77 -25.52 55.95 -12.77
N VAL A 78 -25.05 55.84 -14.02
CA VAL A 78 -24.55 54.58 -14.60
C VAL A 78 -23.25 54.13 -13.94
N VAL A 79 -22.36 55.08 -13.62
CA VAL A 79 -21.09 54.78 -12.95
C VAL A 79 -21.33 54.39 -11.48
N GLU A 80 -22.27 55.03 -10.79
CA GLU A 80 -22.60 54.70 -9.41
C GLU A 80 -23.19 53.28 -9.27
N GLU A 81 -24.12 52.91 -10.15
CA GLU A 81 -24.65 51.54 -10.20
C GLU A 81 -23.59 50.50 -10.55
N ALA A 82 -22.71 50.81 -11.51
CA ALA A 82 -21.61 49.94 -11.90
C ALA A 82 -20.60 49.72 -10.76
N LEU A 83 -20.26 50.78 -10.01
CA LEU A 83 -19.36 50.69 -8.85
C LEU A 83 -19.96 49.78 -7.76
N GLN A 84 -21.24 49.95 -7.44
CA GLN A 84 -21.91 49.14 -6.42
C GLN A 84 -21.98 47.65 -6.82
N ARG A 85 -22.20 47.35 -8.11
CA ARG A 85 -22.15 45.98 -8.63
C ARG A 85 -20.73 45.42 -8.58
N SER A 86 -19.72 46.17 -9.00
CA SER A 86 -18.32 45.72 -8.92
C SER A 86 -17.87 45.43 -7.50
N GLU A 87 -18.22 46.26 -6.51
CA GLU A 87 -17.92 46.01 -5.10
C GLU A 87 -18.58 44.72 -4.59
N THR A 88 -19.83 44.46 -5.02
CA THR A 88 -20.51 43.20 -4.69
C THR A 88 -19.79 41.99 -5.30
N ILE A 89 -19.32 42.11 -6.54
CA ILE A 89 -18.60 41.02 -7.22
C ILE A 89 -17.24 40.78 -6.54
N GLU A 90 -16.51 41.84 -6.17
CA GLU A 90 -15.26 41.71 -5.42
C GLU A 90 -15.47 40.94 -4.11
N GLY A 91 -16.56 41.21 -3.38
CA GLY A 91 -16.93 40.45 -2.19
C GLY A 91 -17.16 38.97 -2.48
N LYS A 92 -17.99 38.64 -3.48
CA LYS A 92 -18.25 37.24 -3.89
C LYS A 92 -16.98 36.51 -4.32
N VAL A 93 -16.11 37.17 -5.10
CA VAL A 93 -14.84 36.61 -5.56
C VAL A 93 -13.89 36.35 -4.39
N GLN A 94 -13.87 37.26 -3.41
CA GLN A 94 -13.09 37.06 -2.18
C GLN A 94 -13.59 35.85 -1.39
N ASP A 95 -14.91 35.71 -1.20
CA ASP A 95 -15.50 34.54 -0.54
C ASP A 95 -15.14 33.23 -1.28
N CYS A 96 -15.22 33.22 -2.62
CA CYS A 96 -14.82 32.08 -3.43
C CYS A 96 -13.33 31.72 -3.27
N ALA A 97 -12.46 32.73 -3.16
CA ALA A 97 -11.02 32.53 -2.96
C ALA A 97 -10.73 31.89 -1.58
N ASP A 98 -11.46 32.33 -0.55
CA ASP A 98 -11.37 31.75 0.78
C ASP A 98 -11.86 30.30 0.78
N GLU A 99 -13.01 30.01 0.17
CA GLU A 99 -13.53 28.64 0.03
C GLU A 99 -12.57 27.73 -0.76
N LEU A 100 -11.97 28.22 -1.84
CA LEU A 100 -11.00 27.46 -2.64
C LEU A 100 -9.75 27.12 -1.82
N THR A 101 -9.32 28.02 -0.96
CA THR A 101 -8.21 27.77 -0.02
C THR A 101 -8.55 26.63 0.93
N HIS A 102 -9.77 26.58 1.45
CA HIS A 102 -10.23 25.47 2.30
C HIS A 102 -10.31 24.14 1.54
N VAL A 103 -10.79 24.16 0.28
CA VAL A 103 -10.81 22.98 -0.60
C VAL A 103 -9.40 22.46 -0.87
N ASN A 104 -8.46 23.34 -1.18
CA ASN A 104 -7.07 22.97 -1.43
C ASN A 104 -6.42 22.36 -0.18
N GLN A 105 -6.66 22.93 1.00
CA GLN A 105 -6.19 22.37 2.27
C GLN A 105 -6.75 20.95 2.51
N ALA A 106 -8.05 20.75 2.32
CA ALA A 106 -8.68 19.44 2.45
C ALA A 106 -8.14 18.41 1.42
N LEU A 107 -7.82 18.86 0.21
CA LEU A 107 -7.22 18.01 -0.81
C LEU A 107 -5.79 17.59 -0.42
N MET A 108 -4.97 18.51 0.10
CA MET A 108 -3.62 18.20 0.58
C MET A 108 -3.65 17.18 1.72
N GLU A 109 -4.63 17.27 2.63
CA GLU A 109 -4.81 16.30 3.71
C GLU A 109 -5.18 14.90 3.17
N ASN A 110 -6.07 14.83 2.18
CA ASN A 110 -6.42 13.57 1.51
C ASN A 110 -5.22 12.94 0.78
N VAL A 111 -4.41 13.76 0.10
CA VAL A 111 -3.21 13.29 -0.60
C VAL A 111 -2.20 12.72 0.40
N ALA A 112 -1.92 13.44 1.48
CA ALA A 112 -1.00 12.96 2.52
C ALA A 112 -1.48 11.65 3.19
N GLU A 113 -2.79 11.51 3.44
CA GLU A 113 -3.35 10.27 3.97
C GLU A 113 -3.18 9.10 2.98
N ARG A 114 -3.42 9.35 1.69
CA ARG A 114 -3.23 8.33 0.64
C ARG A 114 -1.79 7.89 0.50
N GLU A 115 -0.83 8.79 0.54
CA GLU A 115 0.60 8.45 0.47
C GLU A 115 1.00 7.51 1.62
N VAL A 116 0.50 7.76 2.83
CA VAL A 116 0.75 6.89 3.99
C VAL A 116 0.13 5.50 3.76
N LEU A 117 -1.13 5.44 3.31
CA LEU A 117 -1.81 4.18 3.04
C LEU A 117 -1.15 3.38 1.90
N GLU A 118 -0.66 4.05 0.86
CA GLU A 118 0.07 3.42 -0.23
C GLU A 118 1.38 2.80 0.26
N HIS A 119 2.15 3.54 1.07
CA HIS A 119 3.37 3.00 1.66
C HIS A 119 3.09 1.80 2.59
N GLU A 120 2.03 1.85 3.40
CA GLU A 120 1.61 0.72 4.25
C GLU A 120 1.19 -0.50 3.41
N LEU A 121 0.47 -0.28 2.31
CA LEU A 121 0.06 -1.33 1.39
C LEU A 121 1.27 -2.00 0.73
N ASP A 122 2.26 -1.22 0.30
CA ASP A 122 3.46 -1.75 -0.32
C ASP A 122 4.31 -2.54 0.68
N ALA A 123 4.43 -2.07 1.92
CA ALA A 123 5.08 -2.81 3.00
C ALA A 123 4.37 -4.15 3.28
N ALA A 124 3.02 -4.14 3.34
CA ALA A 124 2.23 -5.34 3.55
C ALA A 124 2.39 -6.35 2.40
N LYS A 125 2.37 -5.89 1.15
CA LYS A 125 2.61 -6.75 -0.03
C LYS A 125 3.99 -7.37 -0.03
N ALA A 126 5.03 -6.59 0.29
CA ALA A 126 6.39 -7.10 0.38
C ALA A 126 6.52 -8.18 1.48
N GLN A 127 5.86 -7.96 2.62
CA GLN A 127 5.82 -8.93 3.71
C GLN A 127 5.07 -10.21 3.32
N GLU A 128 3.93 -10.09 2.64
CA GLU A 128 3.17 -11.23 2.12
C GLU A 128 4.00 -12.02 1.11
N GLN A 129 4.66 -11.34 0.16
CA GLN A 129 5.50 -11.99 -0.83
C GLN A 129 6.66 -12.75 -0.20
N SER A 130 7.34 -12.14 0.78
CA SER A 130 8.42 -12.79 1.53
C SER A 130 7.91 -14.00 2.33
N ALA A 131 6.78 -13.87 3.02
CA ALA A 131 6.16 -14.95 3.76
C ALA A 131 5.75 -16.12 2.84
N ARG A 132 5.17 -15.79 1.68
CA ARG A 132 4.80 -16.78 0.65
C ARG A 132 6.04 -17.47 0.10
N HIS A 133 7.11 -16.73 -0.20
CA HIS A 133 8.36 -17.31 -0.66
C HIS A 133 8.94 -18.28 0.38
N ALA A 134 9.00 -17.87 1.65
CA ALA A 134 9.47 -18.70 2.76
C ALA A 134 8.61 -19.95 3.01
N ALA A 135 7.31 -19.89 2.73
CA ALA A 135 6.40 -21.03 2.85
C ALA A 135 6.49 -22.02 1.68
N LEU A 136 6.91 -21.56 0.49
CA LEU A 136 6.86 -22.33 -0.76
C LEU A 136 8.24 -22.70 -1.33
N HIS A 137 9.33 -22.17 -0.77
CA HIS A 137 10.69 -22.47 -1.21
C HIS A 137 11.51 -23.04 -0.06
N ASP A 138 12.50 -23.86 -0.40
CA ASP A 138 13.48 -24.36 0.54
C ASP A 138 14.47 -23.24 0.92
N PRO A 139 14.72 -22.96 2.22
CA PRO A 139 15.54 -21.84 2.65
C PRO A 139 17.03 -22.00 2.35
N LEU A 140 17.51 -23.22 2.10
CA LEU A 140 18.92 -23.48 1.79
C LEU A 140 19.20 -23.32 0.31
N THR A 141 18.34 -23.87 -0.55
CA THR A 141 18.55 -24.00 -2.00
C THR A 141 17.76 -22.98 -2.82
N GLU A 142 16.77 -22.30 -2.23
CA GLU A 142 15.83 -21.40 -2.89
C GLU A 142 15.00 -22.06 -4.01
N LEU A 143 15.01 -23.39 -4.12
CA LEU A 143 14.17 -24.13 -5.05
C LEU A 143 12.75 -24.28 -4.49
N PRO A 144 11.74 -24.50 -5.36
CA PRO A 144 10.40 -24.89 -4.92
C PRO A 144 10.47 -26.04 -3.92
N ASN A 145 9.84 -25.85 -2.77
CA ASN A 145 9.73 -26.94 -1.81
C ASN A 145 8.71 -27.96 -2.30
N ARG A 146 8.57 -29.06 -1.55
CA ARG A 146 7.65 -30.14 -1.89
C ARG A 146 6.20 -29.68 -2.06
N MET A 147 5.74 -28.72 -1.24
CA MET A 147 4.38 -28.20 -1.33
C MET A 147 4.15 -27.47 -2.66
N LEU A 148 5.08 -26.59 -3.05
CA LEU A 148 5.00 -25.90 -4.33
C LEU A 148 5.15 -26.87 -5.51
N PHE A 149 6.01 -27.88 -5.40
CA PHE A 149 6.16 -28.93 -6.42
C PHE A 149 4.85 -29.72 -6.62
N GLU A 150 4.20 -30.14 -5.54
CA GLU A 150 2.93 -30.90 -5.61
C GLU A 150 1.82 -30.06 -6.26
N ASP A 151 1.69 -28.77 -5.89
CA ASP A 151 0.75 -27.84 -6.53
C ASP A 151 1.03 -27.67 -8.03
N ARG A 152 2.30 -27.50 -8.42
CA ARG A 152 2.69 -27.37 -9.84
C ARG A 152 2.45 -28.66 -10.61
N LEU A 153 2.71 -29.81 -10.01
CA LEU A 153 2.47 -31.12 -10.62
C LEU A 153 0.97 -31.34 -10.88
N GLU A 154 0.11 -30.97 -9.93
CA GLU A 154 -1.34 -31.10 -10.09
C GLU A 154 -1.87 -30.21 -11.23
N HIS A 155 -1.39 -28.96 -11.30
CA HIS A 155 -1.65 -28.07 -12.42
C HIS A 155 -1.13 -28.62 -13.76
N GLY A 156 0.10 -29.14 -13.79
CA GLY A 156 0.72 -29.71 -14.98
C GLY A 156 -0.05 -30.92 -15.52
N LEU A 157 -0.50 -31.81 -14.64
CA LEU A 157 -1.32 -32.97 -15.01
C LEU A 157 -2.67 -32.55 -15.59
N ALA A 158 -3.33 -31.54 -15.01
CA ALA A 158 -4.58 -31.00 -15.53
C ALA A 158 -4.42 -30.40 -16.93
N GLN A 159 -3.34 -29.63 -17.16
CA GLN A 159 -3.02 -29.08 -18.48
C GLN A 159 -2.69 -30.17 -19.49
N ALA A 160 -1.85 -31.14 -19.12
CA ALA A 160 -1.49 -32.26 -19.99
C ALA A 160 -2.72 -33.05 -20.44
N LYS A 161 -3.67 -33.32 -19.53
CA LYS A 161 -4.94 -33.96 -19.85
C LYS A 161 -5.81 -33.13 -20.79
N ARG A 162 -5.89 -31.80 -20.59
CA ARG A 162 -6.69 -30.90 -21.43
C ARG A 162 -6.13 -30.77 -22.84
N HIS A 163 -4.82 -30.70 -22.97
CA HIS A 163 -4.13 -30.43 -24.25
C HIS A 163 -3.55 -31.68 -24.91
N ASN A 164 -3.76 -32.86 -24.32
CA ASN A 164 -3.20 -34.14 -24.75
C ASN A 164 -1.65 -34.09 -24.87
N TRP A 165 -1.01 -33.43 -23.91
CA TRP A 165 0.45 -33.39 -23.79
C TRP A 165 0.96 -34.52 -22.91
N SER A 166 2.25 -34.82 -23.06
CA SER A 166 2.97 -35.70 -22.14
C SER A 166 3.74 -34.86 -21.13
N LEU A 167 3.58 -35.19 -19.85
CA LEU A 167 4.34 -34.61 -18.74
C LEU A 167 5.37 -35.64 -18.26
N ALA A 168 6.61 -35.22 -18.06
CA ALA A 168 7.67 -36.06 -17.47
C ALA A 168 8.08 -35.48 -16.11
N VAL A 169 8.35 -36.37 -15.15
CA VAL A 169 8.86 -36.01 -13.82
C VAL A 169 10.18 -36.76 -13.61
N MET A 170 11.21 -36.04 -13.21
CA MET A 170 12.53 -36.60 -12.94
C MET A 170 12.85 -36.47 -11.45
N PHE A 171 13.36 -37.55 -10.85
CA PHE A 171 13.85 -37.54 -9.48
C PHE A 171 15.37 -37.78 -9.52
N ILE A 172 16.12 -36.87 -8.90
CA ILE A 172 17.59 -36.91 -8.85
C ILE A 172 18.00 -37.05 -7.39
N ASP A 173 18.90 -38.00 -7.11
CA ASP A 173 19.54 -38.15 -5.80
C ASP A 173 21.05 -37.90 -5.92
N LEU A 174 21.68 -37.47 -4.82
CA LEU A 174 23.11 -37.16 -4.78
C LEU A 174 23.91 -38.32 -4.20
N ASP A 175 24.58 -39.05 -5.09
CA ASP A 175 25.43 -40.18 -4.72
C ASP A 175 26.53 -39.76 -3.73
N GLY A 176 26.65 -40.50 -2.62
CA GLY A 176 27.72 -40.30 -1.65
C GLY A 176 27.64 -39.02 -0.82
N PHE A 177 26.56 -38.25 -0.91
CA PHE A 177 26.41 -36.97 -0.20
C PHE A 177 26.62 -37.07 1.31
N LYS A 178 26.14 -38.15 1.93
CA LYS A 178 26.37 -38.42 3.37
C LYS A 178 27.86 -38.50 3.72
N GLY A 179 28.68 -39.15 2.89
CA GLY A 179 30.12 -39.26 3.13
C GLY A 179 30.83 -37.91 3.07
N ILE A 180 30.32 -36.99 2.25
CA ILE A 180 30.81 -35.61 2.21
C ILE A 180 30.49 -34.90 3.52
N ASN A 181 29.25 -34.99 4.01
CA ASN A 181 28.86 -34.42 5.30
C ASN A 181 29.68 -34.98 6.46
N ASP A 182 29.91 -36.29 6.47
CA ASP A 182 30.64 -36.97 7.54
C ASP A 182 32.13 -36.59 7.53
N THR A 183 32.72 -36.32 6.36
CA THR A 183 34.16 -36.01 6.20
C THR A 183 34.47 -34.51 6.30
N HIS A 184 33.61 -33.66 5.73
CA HIS A 184 33.86 -32.22 5.54
C HIS A 184 32.90 -31.34 6.34
N GLY A 185 31.92 -31.94 7.03
CA GLY A 185 30.90 -31.24 7.80
C GLY A 185 29.73 -30.72 6.97
N HIS A 186 28.63 -30.45 7.65
CA HIS A 186 27.37 -30.02 7.03
C HIS A 186 27.48 -28.71 6.24
N ALA A 187 28.30 -27.76 6.69
CA ALA A 187 28.47 -26.49 5.97
C ALA A 187 29.00 -26.67 4.54
N VAL A 188 29.86 -27.67 4.31
CA VAL A 188 30.36 -28.00 2.97
C VAL A 188 29.28 -28.71 2.15
N GLY A 189 28.49 -29.58 2.79
CA GLY A 189 27.30 -30.19 2.16
C GLY A 189 26.30 -29.16 1.69
N ASP A 190 26.00 -28.16 2.53
CA ASP A 190 25.07 -27.07 2.22
C ASP A 190 25.53 -26.26 0.99
N GLN A 191 26.82 -25.96 0.89
CA GLN A 191 27.40 -25.29 -0.28
C GLN A 191 27.29 -26.12 -1.56
N ILE A 192 27.42 -27.44 -1.46
CA ILE A 192 27.23 -28.36 -2.58
C ILE A 192 25.77 -28.35 -3.03
N LEU A 193 24.82 -28.44 -2.09
CA LEU A 193 23.39 -28.37 -2.39
C LEU A 193 23.02 -27.05 -3.09
N GLN A 194 23.51 -25.92 -2.58
CA GLN A 194 23.32 -24.60 -3.21
C GLN A 194 23.90 -24.53 -4.63
N THR A 195 25.07 -25.13 -4.85
CA THR A 195 25.72 -25.15 -6.16
C THR A 195 24.92 -26.00 -7.16
N ILE A 196 24.42 -27.15 -6.72
CA ILE A 196 23.60 -28.04 -7.54
C ILE A 196 22.27 -27.39 -7.86
N ALA A 197 21.60 -26.79 -6.87
CA ALA A 197 20.36 -26.06 -7.06
C ALA A 197 20.49 -24.96 -8.11
N ARG A 198 21.54 -24.14 -8.03
CA ARG A 198 21.83 -23.11 -9.02
C ARG A 198 22.03 -23.70 -10.42
N ARG A 199 22.82 -24.76 -10.54
CA ARG A 199 23.06 -25.44 -11.82
C ARG A 199 21.79 -26.03 -12.42
N LEU A 200 20.92 -26.62 -11.59
CA LEU A 200 19.64 -27.14 -12.06
C LEU A 200 18.78 -26.00 -12.62
N LYS A 201 18.65 -24.90 -11.87
CA LYS A 201 17.89 -23.71 -12.32
C LYS A 201 18.44 -23.10 -13.62
N ASP A 202 19.75 -23.08 -13.80
CA ASP A 202 20.39 -22.56 -15.02
C ASP A 202 20.22 -23.49 -16.22
N MET A 203 19.95 -24.78 -15.99
CA MET A 203 19.83 -25.81 -17.03
C MET A 203 18.38 -26.15 -17.39
N THR A 204 17.40 -25.70 -16.60
CA THR A 204 15.97 -25.87 -16.85
C THR A 204 15.37 -24.63 -17.53
N ARG A 205 14.23 -24.79 -18.19
CA ARG A 205 13.49 -23.66 -18.76
C ARG A 205 12.69 -22.96 -17.66
N GLU A 206 12.19 -21.77 -17.96
CA GLU A 206 11.36 -20.99 -17.02
C GLU A 206 10.04 -21.70 -16.66
N ASP A 207 9.53 -22.53 -17.57
CA ASP A 207 8.27 -23.28 -17.42
C ASP A 207 8.47 -24.71 -16.87
N ASP A 208 9.71 -25.15 -16.62
CA ASP A 208 10.06 -26.47 -16.04
C ASP A 208 10.10 -26.42 -14.50
#